data_AF-A0A2N6UCB5-F1
#
_entry.id   AF-A0A2N6UCB5-F1
#
_cell.length_a   1.000
_cell.length_b   1.000
_cell.length_c   1.000
_cell.angle_alpha   90.00
_cell.angle_beta   90.00
_cell.angle_gamma   90.00
#
_symmetry.space_group_name_H-M   'P 1'
#
loop_
_entity.id
_entity.type
_entity.pdbx_description
1 polymer ?
#
loop_
_entity_poly.entity_id
_entity_poly.type
_entity_poly.pdbx_seq_one_letter_code
_entity_poly.pdbx_strand_id
1 'polypeptide(L)' 'MTKIKWYLILFIALACFIFGLNTGELTFNIIAIILGFIVYRYGSGSILTEYYSRKEEQNIKHKQFQKALANGKSSKEGR' A
#
# COMPACT_ATOMS: atom_id res chain seq x y z
N MET A 1 -15.34 11.56 7.73
CA MET A 1 -14.33 12.54 7.31
C MET A 1 -13.83 12.17 5.92
N THR A 2 -13.94 13.10 4.97
CA THR A 2 -13.87 12.88 3.53
C THR A 2 -12.44 12.54 3.08
N LYS A 3 -12.27 11.49 2.27
CA LYS A 3 -10.98 11.01 1.69
C LYS A 3 -10.12 12.12 1.07
N ILE A 4 -10.76 13.23 0.68
CA ILE A 4 -10.17 14.43 0.10
C ILE A 4 -8.99 14.99 0.91
N LYS A 5 -9.02 14.93 2.25
CA LYS A 5 -7.95 15.46 3.11
C LYS A 5 -6.62 14.77 2.82
N TRP A 6 -6.66 13.45 2.62
CA TRP A 6 -5.46 12.66 2.37
C TRP A 6 -4.93 12.84 0.95
N TYR A 7 -5.81 12.98 -0.04
CA TYR A 7 -5.42 13.36 -1.40
C TYR A 7 -4.75 14.74 -1.44
N LEU A 8 -5.24 15.68 -0.64
CA LEU A 8 -4.68 17.03 -0.55
C LEU A 8 -3.28 17.01 0.09
N ILE A 9 -3.07 16.19 1.12
CA ILE A 9 -1.73 15.97 1.71
C ILE A 9 -0.79 15.31 0.69
N LEU A 10 -1.25 14.32 -0.07
CA LEU A 10 -0.49 13.70 -1.16
C LEU A 10 -0.10 14.72 -2.23
N PHE A 11 -1.02 15.62 -2.58
CA PHE A 11 -0.76 16.69 -3.54
C PHE A 11 0.30 17.68 -3.03
N ILE A 12 0.23 18.06 -1.75
CA ILE A 12 1.26 18.91 -1.10
C ILE A 12 2.62 18.21 -1.06
N ALA A 13 2.65 16.92 -0.75
CA ALA A 13 3.90 16.14 -0.76
C ALA A 13 4.53 16.09 -2.16
N LEU A 14 3.70 15.91 -3.19
CA LEU A 14 4.14 15.92 -4.58
C LEU A 14 4.69 17.31 -4.98
N ALA A 15 4.01 18.39 -4.61
CA ALA A 15 4.47 19.75 -4.86
C ALA A 15 5.81 20.04 -4.15
N CYS A 16 5.97 19.62 -2.89
CA CYS A 16 7.24 19.74 -2.15
C CYS A 16 8.37 18.96 -2.83
N PHE A 17 8.08 17.75 -3.33
CA PHE A 17 9.07 16.95 -4.04
C PHE A 17 9.53 17.61 -5.35
N ILE A 18 8.59 18.11 -6.16
CA ILE A 18 8.93 18.82 -7.41
C ILE A 18 9.72 20.10 -7.11
N PHE A 19 9.35 20.82 -6.06
CA PHE A 19 10.07 22.02 -5.64
C PHE A 19 11.48 21.70 -5.14
N GLY A 20 11.64 20.61 -4.36
CA GLY A 20 12.94 20.10 -3.90
C GLY A 20 13.83 19.65 -5.06
N LEU A 21 13.27 19.00 -6.08
CA LEU A 21 13.99 18.66 -7.30
C LEU A 21 14.50 19.90 -8.05
N ASN A 22 13.69 20.96 -8.13
CA ASN A 22 14.06 22.17 -8.85
C ASN A 22 15.13 23.00 -8.12
N THR A 23 15.10 23.00 -6.79
CA THR A 23 16.04 23.76 -5.94
C THR A 23 17.32 22.99 -5.61
N GLY A 24 17.32 21.65 -5.75
CA GLY A 24 18.43 20.79 -5.34
C GLY A 24 18.50 20.59 -3.81
N GLU A 25 17.58 21.19 -3.06
CA GLU A 25 17.54 21.15 -1.60
C GLU A 25 16.90 19.85 -1.11
N LEU A 26 17.73 18.94 -0.59
CA LEU A 26 17.33 17.63 -0.07
C LEU A 26 16.31 17.72 1.08
N THR A 27 16.27 18.82 1.82
CA THR A 27 15.35 19.05 2.94
C THR A 27 13.89 18.89 2.52
N PHE A 28 13.51 19.43 1.36
CA PHE A 28 12.13 19.32 0.86
C PHE A 28 11.77 17.90 0.45
N ASN A 29 12.73 17.14 -0.07
CA ASN A 29 12.53 15.73 -0.41
C ASN A 29 12.32 14.87 0.85
N ILE A 30 13.07 15.13 1.93
CA ILE A 30 12.87 14.46 3.22
C ILE A 30 11.47 14.75 3.78
N ILE A 31 11.03 16.02 3.72
CA ILE A 31 9.69 16.41 4.16
C ILE A 31 8.61 15.70 3.34
N ALA A 32 8.78 15.62 2.02
CA ALA A 32 7.85 14.89 1.14
C ALA A 32 7.77 13.39 1.49
N ILE A 33 8.89 12.76 1.82
CA ILE A 33 8.94 11.36 2.27
C ILE A 33 8.19 11.17 3.58
N ILE A 34 8.40 12.05 4.56
CA ILE A 34 7.72 12.00 5.87
C ILE A 34 6.20 12.17 5.69
N LEU A 35 5.77 13.13 4.87
CA LEU A 35 4.36 13.33 4.52
C LEU A 35 3.77 12.08 3.87
N GLY A 36 4.49 11.47 2.91
CA GLY A 36 4.08 10.21 2.30
C GLY A 36 3.91 9.08 3.32
N PHE A 37 4.82 8.99 4.30
CA PHE A 37 4.74 7.99 5.37
C PHE A 37 3.53 8.22 6.29
N ILE A 38 3.21 9.47 6.62
CA ILE A 38 2.01 9.83 7.40
C ILE A 38 0.74 9.43 6.64
N VAL A 39 0.65 9.73 5.35
CA VAL A 39 -0.50 9.31 4.54
C VAL A 39 -0.59 7.79 4.43
N TYR A 40 0.53 7.09 4.30
CA TYR A 40 0.56 5.63 4.30
C TYR A 40 0.07 5.06 5.63
N ARG A 41 0.50 5.62 6.77
CA ARG A 41 0.13 5.09 8.09
C ARG A 41 -1.32 5.38 8.47
N TYR A 42 -1.80 6.59 8.18
CA TYR A 42 -3.09 7.09 8.69
C TYR A 42 -4.16 7.26 7.61
N GLY A 43 -3.77 7.51 6.35
CA GLY A 43 -4.68 7.67 5.21
C GLY A 43 -4.99 6.37 4.48
N SER A 44 -4.17 5.34 4.62
CA SER A 44 -4.34 4.03 3.95
C SER A 44 -5.70 3.39 4.23
N GLY A 45 -6.17 3.45 5.48
CA GLY A 45 -7.49 2.94 5.86
C GLY A 45 -8.69 3.69 5.26
N SER A 46 -8.47 4.81 4.56
CA SER A 46 -9.55 5.61 3.94
C SER A 46 -9.42 5.76 2.42
N ILE A 47 -8.20 5.87 1.89
CA ILE A 47 -7.94 5.89 0.44
C ILE A 47 -7.79 4.47 -0.11
N LEU A 48 -7.03 3.62 0.58
CA LEU A 48 -6.61 2.31 0.08
C LEU A 48 -7.43 1.16 0.66
N THR A 49 -8.47 1.41 1.46
CA THR A 49 -9.31 0.35 2.05
C THR A 49 -9.78 -0.66 1.01
N GLU A 50 -10.18 -0.16 -0.15
CA GLU A 50 -10.66 -0.97 -1.27
C GLU A 50 -9.54 -1.70 -2.00
N TYR A 51 -8.34 -1.11 -2.06
CA TYR A 51 -7.17 -1.77 -2.63
C TYR A 51 -6.65 -2.88 -1.71
N TYR A 52 -6.58 -2.62 -0.40
CA TYR A 52 -6.13 -3.58 0.60
C TYR A 52 -7.12 -4.73 0.77
N SER A 53 -8.44 -4.49 0.73
CA SER A 53 -9.44 -5.56 0.78
C SER A 53 -9.30 -6.54 -0.39
N ARG A 54 -9.08 -6.03 -1.61
CA ARG A 54 -8.81 -6.85 -2.80
C ARG A 54 -7.53 -7.68 -2.68
N LYS A 55 -6.51 -7.13 -2.01
CA LYS A 55 -5.22 -7.82 -1.80
C LYS A 55 -5.32 -8.89 -0.72
N GLU A 56 -6.06 -8.63 0.36
CA GLU A 56 -6.39 -9.59 1.41
C GLU A 56 -7.13 -10.81 0.81
N GLU A 57 -8.17 -10.56 0.00
CA GLU A 57 -8.92 -11.63 -0.68
C GLU A 57 -8.04 -12.50 -1.57
N GLN A 58 -7.12 -11.89 -2.34
CA GLN A 58 -6.19 -12.63 -3.19
C GLN A 58 -5.21 -13.47 -2.38
N ASN A 59 -4.72 -12.95 -1.25
CA ASN A 59 -3.86 -13.69 -0.34
C ASN A 59 -4.58 -14.89 0.28
N ILE A 60 -5.85 -14.72 0.67
CA ILE A 60 -6.68 -15.80 1.21
C ILE A 60 -6.88 -16.89 0.15
N LYS A 61 -7.23 -16.52 -1.09
CA LYS A 61 -7.39 -17.46 -2.21
C LYS A 61 -6.10 -18.22 -2.51
N HIS A 62 -4.96 -17.54 -2.54
CA HIS A 62 -3.66 -18.19 -2.74
C HIS A 62 -3.33 -19.18 -1.61
N LYS A 63 -3.56 -18.80 -0.35
CA LYS A 63 -3.35 -19.69 0.81
C LYS A 63 -4.26 -20.92 0.75
N GLN A 64 -5.52 -20.75 0.37
CA GLN A 64 -6.46 -21.86 0.20
C GLN A 64 -6.04 -22.80 -0.94
N PHE A 65 -5.62 -22.24 -2.08
CA PHE A 65 -5.13 -23.00 -3.22
C PHE A 65 -3.87 -23.81 -2.88
N GLN A 66 -2.90 -23.20 -2.18
CA GLN A 66 -1.69 -23.92 -1.73
C GLN A 66 -2.03 -25.03 -0.73
N LYS A 67 -2.94 -24.79 0.22
CA LYS A 67 -3.41 -25.84 1.14
C LYS A 67 -4.09 -27.00 0.41
N ALA A 68 -4.92 -26.70 -0.59
CA ALA A 68 -5.58 -27.72 -1.41
C ALA A 68 -4.56 -28.54 -2.23
N LEU A 69 -3.53 -27.90 -2.79
CA LEU A 69 -2.43 -28.58 -3.48
C LEU A 69 -1.60 -29.47 -2.53
N ALA A 70 -1.30 -28.99 -1.33
CA ALA A 70 -0.55 -29.76 -0.33
C ALA A 70 -1.33 -31.01 0.12
N ASN A 71 -2.62 -30.88 0.40
CA ASN A 71 -3.49 -31.99 0.80
C ASN A 71 -3.74 -32.97 -0.37
N GLY A 72 -3.86 -32.47 -1.60
CA GLY A 72 -4.01 -33.30 -2.80
C GLY A 72 -2.76 -34.12 -3.14
N LYS A 73 -1.55 -33.61 -2.84
CA LYS A 73 -0.29 -34.36 -2.98
C LYS A 73 -0.18 -35.47 -1.94
N SER A 74 -0.50 -35.20 -0.67
CA SER A 74 -0.53 -36.20 0.41
C SER A 74 -1.47 -37.38 0.15
N SER A 75 -2.56 -37.19 -0.60
CA SER A 75 -3.52 -38.25 -0.93
C SER A 75 -3.08 -39.17 -2.07
N LYS A 76 -2.18 -38.71 -2.96
CA LYS A 76 -1.68 -39.51 -4.09
C LYS A 76 -0.42 -40.32 -3.78
N GLU A 77 0.37 -39.91 -2.78
CA GLU A 77 1.60 -40.60 -2.38
C GLU A 77 1.36 -41.83 -1.47
N GLY A 78 0.12 -42.01 -0.99
CA GLY A 78 -0.26 -43.09 -0.06
C GLY A 78 -1.09 -44.22 -0.68
N ARG A 79 -1.11 -44.38 -2.01
CA ARG A 79 -1.75 -45.50 -2.71
C ARG A 79 -0.74 -46.30 -3.51
#